data_AF-A0A8I0MWI0-F1
#
_entry.id   AF-A0A8I0MWI0-F1
#
_cell.length_a   1.000
_cell.length_b   1.000
_cell.length_c   1.000
_cell.angle_alpha   90.00
_cell.angle_beta   90.00
_cell.angle_gamma   90.00
#
_symmetry.space_group_name_H-M   'P 1'
#
loop_
_entity.id
_entity.type
_entity.pdbx_description
1 polymer ?
#
loop_
_entity_poly.entity_id
_entity_poly.type
_entity_poly.pdbx_seq_one_letter_code
_entity_poly.pdbx_strand_id
1 'polypeptide(L)'
;MAEKPTCQYVSPEGKKCSEIDMGSGYCFWHDNKFDKSGLELSQKLERYAKRGGLLQGLELKRANLEGLNLVNFEHHHGYDLSYSNFYRANLKGAHLFNNTMKNASLMKADLREASLHCCNLENTNLLGVKLENTRIDNMELGEQLLQEQQALEARKNRATEEAEDLFLQSEEIYRLLRKGAENQGLFEMVGRFTYKELRMRHAQYPRYSKRHLISSFVDLLCGYGEKPENVIRFSLGMIITCAFCYFLFGVSFQDQIMQLNLTNSLSDNATALLNSFYFSVVTFTTLGYGDITPVGISRLIAAIEAFTGSFSLALFVVVFVKKMTR
;
A
#
# COMPACT_ATOMS: atom_id res chain seq x y z
N MET A 1 32.12 -29.47 -36.63
CA MET A 1 30.71 -29.34 -36.20
C MET A 1 30.47 -27.87 -35.97
N ALA A 2 29.58 -27.23 -36.72
CA ALA A 2 29.24 -25.83 -36.46
C ALA A 2 28.61 -25.72 -35.07
N GLU A 3 29.12 -24.81 -34.22
CA GLU A 3 28.51 -24.51 -32.94
C GLU A 3 27.05 -24.12 -33.17
N LYS A 4 26.12 -24.84 -32.55
CA LYS A 4 24.70 -24.48 -32.64
C LYS A 4 24.53 -23.10 -32.01
N PRO A 5 23.80 -22.17 -32.65
CA PRO A 5 23.58 -20.85 -32.08
C PRO A 5 22.92 -21.00 -30.71
N THR A 6 23.40 -20.22 -29.74
CA THR A 6 22.86 -20.14 -28.38
C THR A 6 21.88 -18.97 -28.27
N CYS A 7 20.98 -19.07 -27.30
CA CYS A 7 19.99 -18.04 -27.02
C CYS A 7 20.66 -16.68 -26.74
N GLN A 8 20.16 -15.63 -27.41
CA GLN A 8 20.64 -14.26 -27.26
C GLN A 8 20.07 -13.54 -26.02
N TYR A 9 19.24 -14.21 -25.21
CA TYR A 9 18.66 -13.60 -24.02
C TYR A 9 19.73 -13.35 -22.96
N VAL A 10 19.79 -12.10 -22.50
CA VAL A 10 20.65 -11.65 -21.42
C VAL A 10 19.75 -11.03 -20.37
N SER A 11 19.81 -11.56 -19.15
CA SER A 11 19.11 -10.95 -18.01
C SER A 11 19.63 -9.54 -17.74
N PRO A 12 18.84 -8.67 -17.10
CA PRO A 12 19.32 -7.37 -16.61
C PRO A 12 20.55 -7.45 -15.68
N GLU A 13 20.80 -8.60 -15.04
CA GLU A 13 21.97 -8.87 -14.19
C GLU A 13 23.18 -9.40 -14.99
N GLY A 14 23.11 -9.46 -16.32
CA GLY A 14 24.20 -9.92 -17.20
C GLY A 14 24.31 -11.44 -17.39
N LYS A 15 23.46 -12.26 -16.75
CA LYS A 15 23.40 -13.71 -16.98
C LYS A 15 22.89 -14.01 -18.40
N LYS A 16 23.61 -14.87 -19.13
CA LYS A 16 23.26 -15.30 -20.48
C LYS A 16 22.60 -16.67 -20.45
N CYS A 17 21.59 -16.88 -21.28
CA CYS A 17 20.99 -18.19 -21.44
C CYS A 17 21.91 -19.12 -22.25
N SER A 18 22.11 -20.35 -21.78
CA SER A 18 22.95 -21.38 -22.42
C SER A 18 22.16 -22.33 -23.33
N GLU A 19 20.86 -22.14 -23.45
CA GLU A 19 20.00 -22.99 -24.27
C GLU A 19 20.22 -22.74 -25.76
N ILE A 20 19.89 -23.76 -26.56
CA ILE A 20 20.01 -23.73 -28.02
C ILE A 20 18.94 -22.78 -28.59
N ASP A 21 19.37 -21.92 -29.52
CA ASP A 21 18.49 -21.08 -30.33
C ASP A 21 17.64 -21.93 -31.27
N MET A 22 16.33 -21.66 -31.31
CA MET A 22 15.36 -22.35 -32.15
C MET A 22 15.21 -21.74 -33.55
N GLY A 23 16.11 -20.81 -33.93
CA GLY A 23 16.17 -20.17 -35.25
C GLY A 23 15.66 -18.72 -35.27
N SER A 24 15.24 -18.20 -34.11
CA SER A 24 14.72 -16.83 -33.95
C SER A 24 15.69 -15.89 -33.21
N GLY A 25 16.87 -16.41 -32.82
CA GLY A 25 17.79 -15.76 -31.89
C GLY A 25 17.54 -16.15 -30.43
N TYR A 26 16.47 -16.87 -30.13
CA TYR A 26 16.05 -17.20 -28.76
C TYR A 26 15.79 -18.69 -28.59
N CYS A 27 15.98 -19.19 -27.36
CA CYS A 27 15.56 -20.54 -27.02
C CYS A 27 14.03 -20.62 -26.86
N PHE A 28 13.54 -21.86 -26.72
CA PHE A 28 12.13 -22.12 -26.47
C PHE A 28 11.51 -21.25 -25.36
N TRP A 29 12.25 -20.96 -24.27
CA TRP A 29 11.72 -20.24 -23.12
C TRP A 29 11.70 -18.71 -23.28
N HIS A 30 12.67 -18.15 -24.00
CA HIS A 30 12.85 -16.69 -24.15
C HIS A 30 12.26 -16.16 -25.45
N ASP A 31 11.83 -17.03 -26.37
CA ASP A 31 11.21 -16.62 -27.62
C ASP A 31 9.75 -16.17 -27.41
N ASN A 32 9.46 -14.90 -27.65
CA ASN A 32 8.11 -14.34 -27.57
C ASN A 32 7.25 -14.58 -28.81
N LYS A 33 7.84 -15.00 -29.94
CA LYS A 33 7.14 -15.28 -31.21
C LYS A 33 6.61 -16.70 -31.23
N PHE A 34 7.24 -17.60 -30.51
CA PHE A 34 6.78 -18.97 -30.39
C PHE A 34 5.51 -19.04 -29.53
N ASP A 35 4.40 -19.41 -30.16
CA ASP A 35 3.12 -19.61 -29.48
C ASP A 35 3.19 -20.85 -28.57
N LYS A 36 3.02 -20.62 -27.27
CA LYS A 36 3.02 -21.65 -26.24
C LYS A 36 1.62 -21.90 -25.68
N SER A 37 0.59 -21.31 -26.29
CA SER A 37 -0.77 -21.47 -25.84
C SER A 37 -1.23 -22.93 -25.98
N GLY A 38 -1.94 -23.42 -24.95
CA GLY A 38 -2.42 -24.80 -24.91
C GLY A 38 -1.36 -25.89 -24.73
N LEU A 39 -0.08 -25.54 -24.56
CA LEU A 39 0.95 -26.49 -24.20
C LEU A 39 0.96 -26.73 -22.69
N GLU A 40 0.96 -28.00 -22.28
CA GLU A 40 1.23 -28.44 -20.91
C GLU A 40 2.73 -28.30 -20.61
N LEU A 41 3.12 -27.18 -20.00
CA LEU A 41 4.53 -26.86 -19.78
C LEU A 41 5.00 -27.05 -18.34
N SER A 42 4.11 -27.37 -17.39
CA SER A 42 4.44 -27.53 -15.96
C SER A 42 5.65 -28.43 -15.74
N GLN A 43 5.57 -29.71 -16.15
CA GLN A 43 6.66 -30.68 -15.95
C GLN A 43 7.95 -30.29 -16.70
N LYS A 44 7.83 -29.67 -17.88
CA LYS A 44 8.98 -29.26 -18.68
C LYS A 44 9.72 -28.10 -18.01
N LEU A 45 8.97 -27.15 -17.44
CA LEU A 45 9.50 -26.01 -16.71
C LEU A 45 10.13 -26.45 -15.38
N GLU A 46 9.52 -27.39 -14.67
CA GLU A 46 10.10 -27.97 -13.45
C GLU A 46 11.46 -28.64 -13.70
N ARG A 47 11.56 -29.44 -14.77
CA ARG A 47 12.84 -30.06 -15.16
C ARG A 47 13.87 -29.00 -15.57
N TYR A 48 13.43 -27.94 -16.25
CA TYR A 48 14.28 -26.83 -16.63
C TYR A 48 14.82 -26.07 -15.41
N ALA A 49 13.97 -25.81 -14.41
CA ALA A 49 14.36 -25.20 -13.15
C ALA A 49 15.37 -26.08 -12.37
N LYS A 50 15.07 -27.39 -12.23
CA LYS A 50 15.91 -28.34 -11.48
C LYS A 50 17.31 -28.53 -12.06
N ARG A 51 17.48 -28.39 -13.39
CA ARG A 51 18.81 -28.48 -14.02
C ARG A 51 19.60 -27.16 -13.98
N GLY A 52 19.10 -26.13 -13.30
CA GLY A 52 19.73 -24.81 -13.23
C GLY A 52 19.52 -23.94 -14.47
N GLY A 53 18.40 -24.11 -15.18
CA GLY A 53 18.02 -23.24 -16.29
C GLY A 53 17.80 -21.78 -15.87
N LEU A 54 18.01 -20.83 -16.78
CA LEU A 54 17.78 -19.42 -16.54
C LEU A 54 16.28 -19.10 -16.60
N LEU A 55 15.65 -18.96 -15.43
CA LEU A 55 14.22 -18.71 -15.26
C LEU A 55 13.81 -17.22 -15.35
N GLN A 56 14.76 -16.31 -15.48
CA GLN A 56 14.46 -14.90 -15.69
C GLN A 56 14.01 -14.66 -17.14
N GLY A 57 13.00 -13.81 -17.35
CA GLY A 57 12.52 -13.39 -18.67
C GLY A 57 11.77 -14.44 -19.48
N LEU A 58 11.16 -15.43 -18.83
CA LEU A 58 10.43 -16.48 -19.54
C LEU A 58 9.22 -15.88 -20.28
N GLU A 59 9.06 -16.21 -21.56
CA GLU A 59 7.93 -15.79 -22.39
C GLU A 59 6.87 -16.89 -22.42
N LEU A 60 6.04 -16.94 -21.38
CA LEU A 60 5.05 -17.98 -21.11
C LEU A 60 3.60 -17.47 -21.22
N LYS A 61 3.38 -16.51 -22.13
CA LYS A 61 2.05 -15.97 -22.43
C LYS A 61 1.08 -17.10 -22.77
N ARG A 62 -0.07 -17.13 -22.09
CA ARG A 62 -1.16 -18.13 -22.30
C ARG A 62 -0.73 -19.59 -22.13
N ALA A 63 0.43 -19.87 -21.54
CA ALA A 63 0.89 -21.24 -21.31
C ALA A 63 -0.01 -21.95 -20.27
N ASN A 64 -0.16 -23.28 -20.41
CA ASN A 64 -0.74 -24.08 -19.34
C ASN A 64 0.37 -24.53 -18.37
N LEU A 65 0.28 -24.03 -17.14
CA LEU A 65 1.20 -24.27 -16.02
C LEU A 65 0.39 -24.74 -14.79
N GLU A 66 -0.75 -25.40 -15.01
CA GLU A 66 -1.56 -25.96 -13.94
C GLU A 66 -0.75 -26.95 -13.11
N GLY A 67 -0.87 -26.84 -11.78
CA GLY A 67 -0.14 -27.66 -10.81
C GLY A 67 1.38 -27.47 -10.83
N LEU A 68 1.91 -26.43 -11.48
CA LEU A 68 3.35 -26.17 -11.56
C LEU A 68 4.00 -26.13 -10.17
N ASN A 69 5.02 -26.95 -9.95
CA ASN A 69 5.76 -26.99 -8.69
C ASN A 69 7.17 -26.42 -8.84
N LEU A 70 7.32 -25.13 -8.53
CA LEU A 70 8.62 -24.45 -8.47
C LEU A 70 8.99 -24.12 -7.03
N VAL A 71 9.01 -25.13 -6.17
CA VAL A 71 9.58 -25.01 -4.82
C VAL A 71 11.03 -25.49 -4.85
N ASN A 72 11.96 -24.58 -4.54
CA ASN A 72 13.39 -24.90 -4.48
C ASN A 72 13.76 -25.45 -3.10
N PHE A 73 13.78 -26.77 -2.95
CA PHE A 73 14.15 -27.43 -1.68
C PHE A 73 15.67 -27.44 -1.43
N GLU A 74 16.47 -27.21 -2.46
CA GLU A 74 17.94 -27.33 -2.38
C GLU A 74 18.60 -26.04 -1.86
N HIS A 75 17.92 -24.90 -1.96
CA HIS A 75 18.44 -23.59 -1.56
C HIS A 75 17.49 -22.91 -0.58
N HIS A 76 18.04 -22.03 0.26
CA HIS A 76 17.25 -21.18 1.17
C HIS A 76 16.41 -20.12 0.43
N HIS A 77 16.67 -19.90 -0.86
CA HIS A 77 15.96 -18.94 -1.72
C HIS A 77 15.18 -19.69 -2.80
N GLY A 78 13.97 -19.22 -3.11
CA GLY A 78 13.18 -19.75 -4.22
C GLY A 78 13.81 -19.44 -5.58
N TYR A 79 13.13 -19.85 -6.63
CA TYR A 79 13.54 -19.58 -8.00
C TYR A 79 13.32 -18.12 -8.37
N ASP A 80 14.18 -17.59 -9.24
CA ASP A 80 14.06 -16.24 -9.77
C ASP A 80 13.42 -16.24 -11.16
N LEU A 81 12.16 -15.86 -11.20
CA LEU A 81 11.33 -15.68 -12.38
C LEU A 81 11.16 -14.20 -12.77
N SER A 82 12.04 -13.32 -12.31
CA SER A 82 11.97 -11.88 -12.61
C SER A 82 11.93 -11.62 -14.11
N TYR A 83 11.24 -10.55 -14.51
CA TYR A 83 11.03 -10.14 -15.91
C TYR A 83 10.22 -11.13 -16.78
N SER A 84 9.70 -12.21 -16.20
CA SER A 84 8.92 -13.20 -16.94
C SER A 84 7.53 -12.71 -17.30
N ASN A 85 7.00 -13.22 -18.41
CA ASN A 85 5.70 -12.90 -18.93
C ASN A 85 4.74 -14.08 -18.81
N PHE A 86 3.83 -13.99 -17.85
CA PHE A 86 2.76 -14.94 -17.59
C PHE A 86 1.39 -14.38 -18.00
N TYR A 87 1.35 -13.45 -18.97
CA TYR A 87 0.09 -12.87 -19.43
C TYR A 87 -0.93 -13.96 -19.81
N ARG A 88 -2.05 -14.02 -19.10
CA ARG A 88 -3.10 -15.05 -19.23
C ARG A 88 -2.62 -16.51 -19.07
N ALA A 89 -1.50 -16.75 -18.41
CA ALA A 89 -1.07 -18.12 -18.10
C ALA A 89 -2.03 -18.79 -17.10
N ASN A 90 -2.22 -20.10 -17.24
CA ASN A 90 -2.92 -20.90 -16.24
C ASN A 90 -1.90 -21.39 -15.21
N LEU A 91 -1.91 -20.82 -14.00
CA LEU A 91 -1.08 -21.22 -12.86
C LEU A 91 -1.95 -21.77 -11.72
N LYS A 92 -3.13 -22.32 -12.05
CA LYS A 92 -4.04 -22.88 -11.07
C LYS A 92 -3.34 -23.97 -10.27
N GLY A 93 -3.44 -23.93 -8.94
CA GLY A 93 -2.81 -24.91 -8.06
C GLY A 93 -1.28 -24.89 -8.06
N ALA A 94 -0.63 -23.86 -8.63
CA ALA A 94 0.83 -23.80 -8.68
C ALA A 94 1.45 -23.60 -7.28
N HIS A 95 2.57 -24.24 -7.01
CA HIS A 95 3.35 -24.08 -5.79
C HIS A 95 4.58 -23.20 -6.08
N LEU A 96 4.54 -21.94 -5.67
CA LEU A 96 5.57 -20.92 -5.96
C LEU A 96 6.25 -20.41 -4.69
N PHE A 97 6.30 -21.20 -3.62
CA PHE A 97 6.83 -20.78 -2.32
C PHE A 97 8.21 -20.10 -2.43
N ASN A 98 8.33 -18.90 -1.86
CA ASN A 98 9.56 -18.11 -1.77
C ASN A 98 10.18 -17.69 -3.12
N ASN A 99 9.42 -17.77 -4.23
CA ASN A 99 9.92 -17.38 -5.55
C ASN A 99 9.96 -15.86 -5.73
N THR A 100 10.91 -15.41 -6.54
CA THR A 100 11.05 -14.01 -6.92
C THR A 100 10.47 -13.80 -8.32
N MET A 101 9.61 -12.82 -8.49
CA MET A 101 8.94 -12.49 -9.75
C MET A 101 9.00 -10.98 -10.01
N LYS A 102 10.12 -10.33 -9.66
CA LYS A 102 10.24 -8.88 -9.80
C LYS A 102 10.09 -8.44 -11.25
N ASN A 103 9.36 -7.35 -11.47
CA ASN A 103 9.10 -6.82 -12.82
C ASN A 103 8.45 -7.84 -13.79
N ALA A 104 7.85 -8.92 -13.27
CA ALA A 104 7.14 -9.88 -14.09
C ALA A 104 5.74 -9.34 -14.46
N SER A 105 5.08 -10.02 -15.40
CA SER A 105 3.68 -9.76 -15.73
C SER A 105 2.82 -10.99 -15.44
N LEU A 106 1.98 -10.91 -14.42
CA LEU A 106 0.92 -11.88 -14.10
C LEU A 106 -0.46 -11.36 -14.57
N MET A 107 -0.48 -10.41 -15.49
CA MET A 107 -1.70 -9.77 -15.95
C MET A 107 -2.68 -10.83 -16.49
N LYS A 108 -3.88 -10.88 -15.91
CA LYS A 108 -4.95 -11.85 -16.24
C LYS A 108 -4.55 -13.32 -16.07
N ALA A 109 -3.49 -13.63 -15.33
CA ALA A 109 -3.11 -14.99 -15.01
C ALA A 109 -4.12 -15.63 -14.04
N ASP A 110 -4.26 -16.95 -14.13
CA ASP A 110 -5.10 -17.73 -13.23
C ASP A 110 -4.24 -18.32 -12.10
N LEU A 111 -4.33 -17.78 -10.89
CA LEU A 111 -3.58 -18.27 -9.72
C LEU A 111 -4.51 -18.93 -8.69
N ARG A 112 -5.72 -19.33 -9.09
CA ARG A 112 -6.66 -19.97 -8.17
C ARG A 112 -6.04 -21.20 -7.53
N GLU A 113 -6.25 -21.37 -6.22
CA GLU A 113 -5.69 -22.48 -5.43
C GLU A 113 -4.14 -22.55 -5.42
N ALA A 114 -3.43 -21.56 -5.98
CA ALA A 114 -1.97 -21.52 -5.98
C ALA A 114 -1.40 -21.05 -4.63
N SER A 115 -0.10 -21.22 -4.43
CA SER A 115 0.63 -20.71 -3.27
C SER A 115 1.67 -19.68 -3.69
N LEU A 116 1.43 -18.42 -3.32
CA LEU A 116 2.36 -17.28 -3.42
C LEU A 116 3.00 -16.93 -2.06
N HIS A 117 2.99 -17.87 -1.12
CA HIS A 117 3.53 -17.66 0.21
C HIS A 117 5.02 -17.26 0.15
N CYS A 118 5.38 -16.14 0.80
CA CYS A 118 6.71 -15.53 0.79
C CYS A 118 7.24 -15.15 -0.61
N CYS A 119 6.39 -15.02 -1.63
CA CYS A 119 6.83 -14.56 -2.94
C CYS A 119 7.19 -13.08 -2.92
N ASN A 120 8.23 -12.71 -3.68
CA ASN A 120 8.52 -11.32 -3.99
C ASN A 120 7.94 -10.94 -5.36
N LEU A 121 6.89 -10.11 -5.34
CA LEU A 121 6.15 -9.59 -6.49
C LEU A 121 6.39 -8.08 -6.70
N GLU A 122 7.52 -7.54 -6.23
CA GLU A 122 7.86 -6.14 -6.42
C GLU A 122 7.79 -5.74 -7.90
N ASN A 123 7.10 -4.65 -8.20
CA ASN A 123 6.87 -4.15 -9.56
C ASN A 123 6.23 -5.16 -10.53
N THR A 124 5.54 -6.18 -10.01
CA THR A 124 4.81 -7.15 -10.85
C THR A 124 3.49 -6.58 -11.32
N ASN A 125 3.15 -6.77 -12.59
CA ASN A 125 1.82 -6.43 -13.08
C ASN A 125 0.80 -7.51 -12.65
N LEU A 126 -0.10 -7.15 -11.72
CA LEU A 126 -1.14 -8.01 -11.17
C LEU A 126 -2.55 -7.70 -11.72
N LEU A 127 -2.66 -6.89 -12.79
CA LEU A 127 -3.97 -6.45 -13.27
C LEU A 127 -4.83 -7.64 -13.73
N GLY A 128 -6.01 -7.78 -13.14
CA GLY A 128 -6.99 -8.81 -13.49
C GLY A 128 -6.53 -10.24 -13.17
N VAL A 129 -5.50 -10.43 -12.34
CA VAL A 129 -5.11 -11.76 -11.85
C VAL A 129 -6.26 -12.38 -11.05
N LYS A 130 -6.38 -13.70 -11.07
CA LYS A 130 -7.39 -14.43 -10.29
C LYS A 130 -6.75 -15.04 -9.05
N LEU A 131 -7.20 -14.65 -7.86
CA LEU A 131 -6.61 -15.04 -6.58
C LEU A 131 -7.55 -15.84 -5.67
N GLU A 132 -8.60 -16.45 -6.22
CA GLU A 132 -9.54 -17.23 -5.41
C GLU A 132 -8.83 -18.44 -4.76
N ASN A 133 -8.86 -18.50 -3.43
CA ASN A 133 -8.16 -19.51 -2.62
C ASN A 133 -6.64 -19.56 -2.83
N THR A 134 -6.02 -18.49 -3.33
CA THR A 134 -4.57 -18.39 -3.44
C THR A 134 -3.96 -18.06 -2.08
N ARG A 135 -2.96 -18.82 -1.64
CA ARG A 135 -2.21 -18.51 -0.42
C ARG A 135 -1.30 -17.31 -0.65
N ILE A 136 -1.50 -16.20 0.07
CA ILE A 136 -0.75 -14.95 -0.15
C ILE A 136 -0.02 -14.43 1.10
N ASP A 137 0.13 -15.25 2.14
CA ASP A 137 0.79 -14.80 3.38
C ASP A 137 2.24 -14.40 3.12
N ASN A 138 2.69 -13.34 3.79
CA ASN A 138 4.06 -12.81 3.70
C ASN A 138 4.53 -12.49 2.27
N MET A 139 3.60 -12.28 1.33
CA MET A 139 3.92 -11.88 -0.03
C MET A 139 4.37 -10.42 -0.06
N GLU A 140 5.49 -10.15 -0.73
CA GLU A 140 6.08 -8.81 -0.83
C GLU A 140 5.65 -8.15 -2.15
N LEU A 141 5.00 -6.98 -2.07
CA LEU A 141 4.64 -6.17 -3.26
C LEU A 141 5.52 -4.93 -3.42
N GLY A 142 6.42 -4.67 -2.47
CA GLY A 142 7.06 -3.37 -2.28
C GLY A 142 6.15 -2.34 -1.59
N GLU A 143 6.55 -1.07 -1.64
CA GLU A 143 5.81 0.05 -1.03
C GLU A 143 4.56 0.43 -1.84
N GLN A 144 4.62 0.30 -3.16
CA GLN A 144 3.61 0.73 -4.12
C GLN A 144 3.53 -0.27 -5.26
N LEU A 145 2.33 -0.46 -5.83
CA LEU A 145 2.16 -1.25 -7.05
C LEU A 145 2.84 -0.55 -8.23
N LEU A 146 3.21 -1.34 -9.25
CA LEU A 146 3.74 -0.82 -10.52
C LEU A 146 2.83 0.27 -11.11
N GLN A 147 1.52 -0.02 -11.21
CA GLN A 147 0.53 0.92 -11.73
C GLN A 147 0.41 2.18 -10.85
N GLU A 148 0.58 2.08 -9.53
CA GLU A 148 0.54 3.25 -8.64
C GLU A 148 1.74 4.18 -8.92
N GLN A 149 2.93 3.61 -9.12
CA GLN A 149 4.13 4.36 -9.47
C GLN A 149 3.96 5.07 -10.83
N GLN A 150 3.51 4.33 -11.85
CA GLN A 150 3.24 4.86 -13.19
C GLN A 150 2.16 5.96 -13.16
N ALA A 151 1.10 5.80 -12.36
CA ALA A 151 0.06 6.82 -12.20
C ALA A 151 0.60 8.13 -11.63
N LEU A 152 1.49 8.04 -10.63
CA LEU A 152 2.14 9.20 -10.03
C LEU A 152 3.06 9.93 -11.02
N GLU A 153 3.78 9.18 -11.86
CA GLU A 153 4.63 9.73 -12.92
C GLU A 153 3.79 10.40 -14.02
N ALA A 154 2.76 9.72 -14.53
CA ALA A 154 1.82 10.28 -15.51
C ALA A 154 1.19 11.59 -14.98
N ARG A 155 0.79 11.61 -13.70
CA ARG A 155 0.24 12.81 -13.06
C ARG A 155 1.26 13.95 -12.95
N LYS A 156 2.54 13.66 -12.68
CA LYS A 156 3.62 14.67 -12.71
C LYS A 156 3.81 15.24 -14.11
N ASN A 157 3.69 14.39 -15.13
CA ASN A 157 3.80 14.75 -16.54
C ASN A 157 2.52 15.39 -17.12
N ARG A 158 1.50 15.65 -16.28
CA ARG A 158 0.18 16.19 -16.67
C ARG A 158 -0.62 15.32 -17.65
N ALA A 159 -0.25 14.05 -17.81
CA ALA A 159 -1.01 13.04 -18.53
C ALA A 159 -2.18 12.56 -17.66
N THR A 160 -3.24 13.36 -17.59
CA THR A 160 -4.31 13.18 -16.60
C THR A 160 -5.14 11.93 -16.87
N GLU A 161 -5.52 11.68 -18.13
CA GLU A 161 -6.31 10.50 -18.52
C GLU A 161 -5.56 9.19 -18.22
N GLU A 162 -4.27 9.13 -18.59
CA GLU A 162 -3.41 7.98 -18.30
C GLU A 162 -3.25 7.76 -16.79
N ALA A 163 -3.04 8.83 -16.03
CA ALA A 163 -2.95 8.75 -14.57
C ALA A 163 -4.24 8.23 -13.94
N GLU A 164 -5.41 8.69 -14.40
CA GLU A 164 -6.71 8.25 -13.89
C GLU A 164 -6.95 6.76 -14.17
N ASP A 165 -6.64 6.29 -15.38
CA ASP A 165 -6.73 4.86 -15.74
C ASP A 165 -5.80 4.01 -14.86
N LEU A 166 -4.56 4.44 -14.65
CA LEU A 166 -3.60 3.71 -13.81
C LEU A 166 -3.99 3.72 -12.32
N PHE A 167 -4.60 4.79 -11.81
CA PHE A 167 -5.17 4.81 -10.46
C PHE A 167 -6.36 3.86 -10.33
N LEU A 168 -7.22 3.77 -11.35
CA LEU A 168 -8.32 2.82 -11.40
C LEU A 168 -7.80 1.37 -11.40
N GLN A 169 -6.82 1.06 -12.25
CA GLN A 169 -6.16 -0.26 -12.28
C GLN A 169 -5.55 -0.61 -10.92
N SER A 170 -4.88 0.35 -10.27
CA SER A 170 -4.30 0.16 -8.93
C SER A 170 -5.37 -0.10 -7.87
N GLU A 171 -6.50 0.60 -7.93
CA GLU A 171 -7.65 0.36 -7.05
C GLU A 171 -8.19 -1.08 -7.21
N GLU A 172 -8.34 -1.55 -8.45
CA GLU A 172 -8.80 -2.91 -8.72
C GLU A 172 -7.85 -3.97 -8.16
N ILE A 173 -6.54 -3.79 -8.34
CA ILE A 173 -5.53 -4.71 -7.81
C ILE A 173 -5.57 -4.74 -6.29
N TYR A 174 -5.59 -3.58 -5.61
CA TYR A 174 -5.68 -3.54 -4.15
C TYR A 174 -6.98 -4.15 -3.63
N ARG A 175 -8.11 -3.95 -4.31
CA ARG A 175 -9.39 -4.56 -3.94
C ARG A 175 -9.35 -6.07 -4.05
N LEU A 176 -8.74 -6.59 -5.11
CA LEU A 176 -8.55 -8.04 -5.30
C LEU A 176 -7.67 -8.62 -4.19
N LEU A 177 -6.53 -8.00 -3.92
CA LEU A 177 -5.61 -8.41 -2.85
C LEU A 177 -6.27 -8.38 -1.47
N ARG A 178 -7.06 -7.33 -1.19
CA ARG A 178 -7.86 -7.23 0.04
C ARG A 178 -8.82 -8.41 0.18
N LYS A 179 -9.61 -8.71 -0.85
CA LYS A 179 -10.54 -9.85 -0.82
C LYS A 179 -9.82 -11.19 -0.63
N GLY A 180 -8.68 -11.38 -1.28
CA GLY A 180 -7.83 -12.55 -1.09
C GLY A 180 -7.35 -12.70 0.35
N ALA A 181 -6.92 -11.60 0.97
CA ALA A 181 -6.47 -11.55 2.36
C ALA A 181 -7.64 -11.75 3.35
N GLU A 182 -8.82 -11.18 3.09
CA GLU A 182 -10.02 -11.33 3.90
C GLU A 182 -10.45 -12.80 4.00
N ASN A 183 -10.43 -13.52 2.88
CA ASN A 183 -10.78 -14.95 2.84
C ASN A 183 -9.83 -15.84 3.65
N GLN A 184 -8.62 -15.36 3.95
CA GLN A 184 -7.59 -16.09 4.71
C GLN A 184 -7.47 -15.61 6.16
N GLY A 185 -8.20 -14.57 6.57
CA GLY A 185 -8.04 -13.97 7.90
C GLY A 185 -6.70 -13.23 8.09
N LEU A 186 -6.11 -12.70 7.01
CA LEU A 186 -4.83 -11.98 7.05
C LEU A 186 -5.03 -10.50 7.37
N PHE A 187 -5.42 -10.21 8.62
CA PHE A 187 -5.99 -8.93 8.99
C PHE A 187 -5.07 -7.72 8.83
N GLU A 188 -3.77 -7.88 9.10
CA GLU A 188 -2.78 -6.82 8.85
C GLU A 188 -2.73 -6.42 7.37
N MET A 189 -2.71 -7.43 6.48
CA MET A 189 -2.74 -7.21 5.03
C MET A 189 -4.08 -6.60 4.58
N VAL A 190 -5.20 -7.06 5.14
CA VAL A 190 -6.53 -6.50 4.86
C VAL A 190 -6.57 -5.01 5.17
N GLY A 191 -6.08 -4.58 6.33
CA GLY A 191 -6.05 -3.17 6.71
C GLY A 191 -5.16 -2.34 5.77
N ARG A 192 -3.95 -2.85 5.46
CA ARG A 192 -3.01 -2.21 4.52
C ARG A 192 -3.64 -2.04 3.12
N PHE A 193 -4.27 -3.09 2.58
CA PHE A 193 -4.89 -3.05 1.26
C PHE A 193 -6.17 -2.22 1.23
N THR A 194 -6.96 -2.20 2.32
CA THR A 194 -8.12 -1.32 2.44
C THR A 194 -7.70 0.15 2.36
N TYR A 195 -6.68 0.54 3.12
CA TYR A 195 -6.16 1.89 3.08
C TYR A 195 -5.64 2.27 1.69
N LYS A 196 -4.87 1.38 1.06
CA LYS A 196 -4.33 1.60 -0.29
C LYS A 196 -5.43 1.68 -1.36
N GLU A 197 -6.44 0.80 -1.32
CA GLU A 197 -7.63 0.85 -2.19
C GLU A 197 -8.31 2.23 -2.11
N LEU A 198 -8.59 2.70 -0.89
CA LEU A 198 -9.26 3.99 -0.68
C LEU A 198 -8.40 5.18 -1.08
N ARG A 199 -7.07 5.11 -0.93
CA ARG A 199 -6.17 6.13 -1.46
C ARG A 199 -6.16 6.19 -2.99
N MET A 200 -6.20 5.05 -3.67
CA MET A 200 -6.29 5.03 -5.13
C MET A 200 -7.62 5.60 -5.61
N ARG A 201 -8.73 5.27 -4.92
CA ARG A 201 -10.04 5.90 -5.17
C ARG A 201 -10.01 7.42 -4.94
N HIS A 202 -9.37 7.86 -3.86
CA HIS A 202 -9.22 9.28 -3.55
C HIS A 202 -8.43 10.03 -4.63
N ALA A 203 -7.37 9.41 -5.17
CA ALA A 203 -6.53 10.01 -6.20
C ALA A 203 -7.26 10.27 -7.53
N GLN A 204 -8.35 9.53 -7.80
CA GLN A 204 -9.22 9.73 -8.95
C GLN A 204 -10.20 10.91 -8.78
N TYR A 205 -10.36 11.47 -7.57
CA TYR A 205 -11.26 12.62 -7.40
C TYR A 205 -10.65 13.91 -7.96
N PRO A 206 -11.43 14.72 -8.71
CA PRO A 206 -11.00 16.05 -9.13
C PRO A 206 -10.60 16.90 -7.92
N ARG A 207 -9.45 17.59 -8.00
CA ARG A 207 -8.83 18.31 -6.87
C ARG A 207 -9.75 19.29 -6.14
N TYR A 208 -10.65 19.95 -6.86
CA TYR A 208 -11.56 20.96 -6.30
C TYR A 208 -12.98 20.43 -6.03
N SER A 209 -13.15 19.11 -5.99
CA SER A 209 -14.44 18.49 -5.67
C SER A 209 -14.67 18.44 -4.16
N LYS A 210 -15.93 18.63 -3.73
CA LYS A 210 -16.37 18.38 -2.34
C LYS A 210 -15.99 16.96 -1.89
N ARG A 211 -16.05 15.98 -2.80
CA ARG A 211 -15.66 14.59 -2.51
C ARG A 211 -14.16 14.47 -2.20
N HIS A 212 -13.33 15.22 -2.91
CA HIS A 212 -11.88 15.25 -2.66
C HIS A 212 -11.61 15.79 -1.26
N LEU A 213 -12.19 16.96 -0.93
CA LEU A 213 -12.03 17.59 0.40
C LEU A 213 -12.50 16.68 1.54
N ILE A 214 -13.70 16.10 1.44
CA ILE A 214 -14.24 15.19 2.47
C ILE A 214 -13.33 13.96 2.62
N SER A 215 -12.90 13.36 1.51
CA SER A 215 -12.03 12.19 1.53
C SER A 215 -10.66 12.50 2.13
N SER A 216 -10.05 13.66 1.79
CA SER A 216 -8.80 14.12 2.41
C SER A 216 -8.96 14.35 3.90
N PHE A 217 -10.11 14.91 4.33
CA PHE A 217 -10.40 15.13 5.74
C PHE A 217 -10.54 13.81 6.51
N VAL A 218 -11.22 12.80 5.94
CA VAL A 218 -11.33 11.47 6.55
C VAL A 218 -9.96 10.76 6.62
N ASP A 219 -9.12 10.90 5.60
CA ASP A 219 -7.74 10.37 5.62
C ASP A 219 -6.92 11.03 6.75
N LEU A 220 -7.00 12.35 6.87
CA LEU A 220 -6.34 13.11 7.93
C LEU A 220 -6.81 12.70 9.34
N LEU A 221 -8.13 12.57 9.54
CA LEU A 221 -8.72 12.25 10.83
C LEU A 221 -8.37 10.83 11.32
N CYS A 222 -8.54 9.82 10.47
CA CYS A 222 -8.44 8.42 10.91
C CYS A 222 -7.82 7.46 9.88
N GLY A 223 -7.29 7.98 8.77
CA GLY A 223 -6.72 7.16 7.70
C GLY A 223 -7.74 6.18 7.15
N TYR A 224 -8.96 6.67 6.88
CA TYR A 224 -10.12 5.86 6.48
C TYR A 224 -10.52 4.77 7.49
N GLY A 225 -10.18 4.97 8.76
CA GLY A 225 -10.45 4.03 9.84
C GLY A 225 -9.57 2.79 9.82
N GLU A 226 -8.38 2.88 9.21
CA GLU A 226 -7.35 1.82 9.22
C GLU A 226 -6.09 2.26 10.01
N LYS A 227 -5.93 3.56 10.30
CA LYS A 227 -4.72 4.13 10.92
C LYS A 227 -5.03 4.87 12.23
N PRO A 228 -4.96 4.21 13.41
CA PRO A 228 -5.21 4.87 14.69
C PRO A 228 -4.19 5.98 15.00
N GLU A 229 -2.97 5.87 14.47
CA GLU A 229 -1.93 6.91 14.55
C GLU A 229 -2.36 8.26 13.95
N ASN A 230 -3.26 8.26 12.96
CA ASN A 230 -3.79 9.50 12.38
C ASN A 230 -4.69 10.22 13.39
N VAL A 231 -5.50 9.48 14.15
CA VAL A 231 -6.36 10.06 15.20
C VAL A 231 -5.52 10.73 16.27
N ILE A 232 -4.42 10.09 16.71
CA ILE A 232 -3.49 10.65 17.69
C ILE A 232 -2.85 11.94 17.16
N ARG A 233 -2.32 11.92 15.92
CA ARG A 233 -1.71 13.11 15.31
C ARG A 233 -2.71 14.25 15.12
N PHE A 234 -3.95 13.95 14.73
CA PHE A 234 -5.02 14.93 14.62
C PHE A 234 -5.35 15.54 15.98
N SER A 235 -5.54 14.72 17.01
CA SER A 235 -5.81 15.18 18.38
C SER A 235 -4.70 16.09 18.91
N LEU A 236 -3.43 15.70 18.76
CA LEU A 236 -2.29 16.54 19.15
C LEU A 236 -2.23 17.86 18.37
N GLY A 237 -2.50 17.83 17.06
CA GLY A 237 -2.56 19.03 16.24
C GLY A 237 -3.69 19.98 16.66
N MET A 238 -4.86 19.44 16.99
CA MET A 238 -5.98 20.23 17.52
C MET A 238 -5.63 20.88 18.86
N ILE A 239 -5.06 20.12 19.80
CA ILE A 239 -4.62 20.63 21.11
C ILE A 239 -3.63 21.79 20.92
N ILE A 240 -2.59 21.61 20.09
CA ILE A 240 -1.60 22.67 19.86
C ILE A 240 -2.24 23.91 19.23
N THR A 241 -3.15 23.72 18.26
CA THR A 241 -3.83 24.83 17.59
C THR A 241 -4.74 25.59 18.54
N CYS A 242 -5.55 24.88 19.34
CA CYS A 242 -6.44 25.47 20.34
C CYS A 242 -5.64 26.17 21.45
N ALA A 243 -4.57 25.55 21.95
CA ALA A 243 -3.63 26.17 22.90
C ALA A 243 -3.09 27.51 22.40
N PHE A 244 -2.70 27.57 21.11
CA PHE A 244 -2.25 28.82 20.51
C PHE A 244 -3.37 29.84 20.39
N CYS A 245 -4.59 29.43 20.02
CA CYS A 245 -5.73 30.33 20.01
C CYS A 245 -6.06 30.87 21.42
N TYR A 246 -6.00 30.04 22.46
CA TYR A 246 -6.18 30.48 23.85
C TYR A 246 -5.11 31.47 24.30
N PHE A 247 -3.87 31.24 23.87
CA PHE A 247 -2.78 32.17 24.14
C PHE A 247 -3.03 33.53 23.47
N LEU A 248 -3.65 33.57 22.29
CA LEU A 248 -4.00 34.81 21.59
C LEU A 248 -5.25 35.52 22.14
N PHE A 249 -6.32 34.77 22.44
CA PHE A 249 -7.62 35.33 22.84
C PHE A 249 -7.83 35.42 24.35
N GLY A 250 -6.96 34.78 25.13
CA GLY A 250 -6.91 34.84 26.58
C GLY A 250 -7.72 33.74 27.28
N VAL A 251 -7.19 33.30 28.42
CA VAL A 251 -7.85 32.43 29.40
C VAL A 251 -7.71 33.05 30.80
N SER A 252 -8.68 32.83 31.67
CA SER A 252 -8.66 33.34 33.04
C SER A 252 -8.10 32.29 33.99
N PHE A 253 -7.10 32.68 34.78
CA PHE A 253 -6.53 31.89 35.88
C PHE A 253 -6.46 32.78 37.12
N GLN A 254 -7.09 32.35 38.23
CA GLN A 254 -7.17 33.13 39.48
C GLN A 254 -7.61 34.59 39.27
N ASP A 255 -8.69 34.80 38.50
CA ASP A 255 -9.25 36.11 38.13
C ASP A 255 -8.32 37.04 37.32
N GLN A 256 -7.16 36.55 36.87
CA GLN A 256 -6.28 37.27 35.95
C GLN A 256 -6.41 36.71 34.52
N ILE A 257 -6.44 37.60 33.53
CA ILE A 257 -6.48 37.21 32.12
C ILE A 257 -5.05 36.97 31.64
N MET A 258 -4.75 35.71 31.36
CA MET A 258 -3.51 35.27 30.74
C MET A 258 -3.69 35.29 29.23
N GLN A 259 -3.09 36.28 28.56
CA GLN A 259 -3.08 36.43 27.10
C GLN A 259 -1.70 36.92 26.65
N LEU A 260 -1.36 36.68 25.38
CA LEU A 260 -0.16 37.24 24.78
C LEU A 260 -0.18 38.76 24.91
N ASN A 261 0.80 39.30 25.62
CA ASN A 261 0.98 40.73 25.74
C ASN A 261 2.43 41.11 25.47
N LEU A 262 2.64 41.97 24.47
CA LEU A 262 3.96 42.43 24.04
C LEU A 262 4.65 43.32 25.08
N THR A 263 3.92 43.82 26.08
CA THR A 263 4.49 44.60 27.19
C THR A 263 4.94 43.71 28.36
N ASN A 264 4.52 42.45 28.41
CA ASN A 264 4.85 41.54 29.50
C ASN A 264 6.26 40.95 29.33
N SER A 265 6.83 40.48 30.43
CA SER A 265 8.12 39.79 30.38
C SER A 265 8.02 38.49 29.57
N LEU A 266 9.15 38.03 29.02
CA LEU A 266 9.21 36.74 28.31
C LEU A 266 8.77 35.57 29.20
N SER A 267 9.07 35.62 30.50
CA SER A 267 8.64 34.60 31.45
C SER A 267 7.11 34.57 31.63
N ASP A 268 6.46 35.73 31.68
CA ASP A 268 5.00 35.79 31.85
C ASP A 268 4.27 35.30 30.60
N ASN A 269 4.80 35.61 29.41
CA ASN A 269 4.25 35.06 28.17
C ASN A 269 4.49 33.54 28.05
N ALA A 270 5.62 33.03 28.56
CA ALA A 270 5.87 31.60 28.61
C ALA A 270 4.93 30.86 29.56
N THR A 271 4.65 31.41 30.75
CA THR A 271 3.68 30.81 31.69
C THR A 271 2.26 30.86 31.12
N ALA A 272 1.86 31.96 30.48
CA ALA A 272 0.57 32.06 29.80
C ALA A 272 0.42 31.02 28.67
N LEU A 273 1.48 30.76 27.89
CA LEU A 273 1.48 29.72 26.86
C LEU A 273 1.34 28.31 27.46
N LEU A 274 2.10 28.00 28.53
CA LEU A 274 2.03 26.70 29.21
C LEU A 274 0.65 26.45 29.82
N ASN A 275 0.05 27.46 30.45
CA ASN A 275 -1.31 27.39 31.00
C ASN A 275 -2.36 27.21 29.89
N SER A 276 -2.18 27.88 28.74
CA SER A 276 -3.04 27.71 27.57
C SER A 276 -2.96 26.29 27.01
N PHE A 277 -1.76 25.69 26.99
CA PHE A 277 -1.56 24.30 26.58
C PHE A 277 -2.21 23.32 27.56
N TYR A 278 -1.97 23.50 28.85
CA TYR A 278 -2.62 22.70 29.89
C TYR A 278 -4.15 22.79 29.81
N PHE A 279 -4.71 23.99 29.65
CA PHE A 279 -6.15 24.19 29.49
C PHE A 279 -6.71 23.47 28.26
N SER A 280 -6.00 23.53 27.12
CA SER A 280 -6.39 22.82 25.90
C SER A 280 -6.38 21.30 26.09
N VAL A 281 -5.36 20.72 26.72
CA VAL A 281 -5.32 19.27 27.02
C VAL A 281 -6.51 18.85 27.88
N VAL A 282 -6.81 19.60 28.95
CA VAL A 282 -7.92 19.30 29.87
C VAL A 282 -9.28 19.46 29.18
N THR A 283 -9.41 20.46 28.31
CA THR A 283 -10.63 20.73 27.55
C THR A 283 -10.87 19.66 26.48
N PHE A 284 -9.83 19.29 25.72
CA PHE A 284 -9.89 18.23 24.72
C PHE A 284 -10.23 16.87 25.32
N THR A 285 -9.66 16.56 26.49
CA THR A 285 -9.96 15.32 27.22
C THR A 285 -11.29 15.36 27.97
N THR A 286 -11.98 16.50 27.99
CA THR A 286 -13.26 16.73 28.67
C THR A 286 -13.21 16.53 30.20
N LEU A 287 -12.01 16.59 30.82
CA LEU A 287 -11.84 16.39 32.26
C LEU A 287 -12.33 17.59 33.09
N GLY A 288 -12.06 18.82 32.63
CA GLY A 288 -12.60 20.06 33.19
C GLY A 288 -12.29 20.32 34.67
N TYR A 289 -11.02 20.54 35.05
CA TYR A 289 -10.62 20.80 36.44
C TYR A 289 -11.16 22.11 37.05
N GLY A 290 -11.57 23.07 36.22
CA GLY A 290 -12.22 24.31 36.66
C GLY A 290 -11.28 25.38 37.25
N ASP A 291 -9.97 25.14 37.20
CA ASP A 291 -8.90 26.07 37.60
C ASP A 291 -8.67 27.20 36.59
N ILE A 292 -8.86 26.90 35.30
CA ILE A 292 -8.78 27.85 34.20
C ILE A 292 -10.14 27.94 33.51
N THR A 293 -10.59 29.16 33.21
CA THR A 293 -11.85 29.39 32.49
C THR A 293 -11.65 30.21 31.21
N PRO A 294 -12.35 29.89 30.11
CA PRO A 294 -12.22 30.63 28.87
C PRO A 294 -13.01 31.96 28.93
N VAL A 295 -12.41 33.02 28.38
CA VAL A 295 -12.99 34.37 28.33
C VAL A 295 -13.26 34.77 26.88
N GLY A 296 -14.33 35.53 26.63
CA GLY A 296 -14.64 36.05 25.30
C GLY A 296 -14.77 34.97 24.22
N ILE A 297 -14.02 35.11 23.12
CA ILE A 297 -14.02 34.19 21.97
C ILE A 297 -13.50 32.80 22.36
N SER A 298 -12.61 32.69 23.34
CA SER A 298 -12.07 31.41 23.84
C SER A 298 -13.17 30.45 24.31
N ARG A 299 -14.36 30.95 24.71
CA ARG A 299 -15.50 30.10 25.09
C ARG A 299 -16.01 29.26 23.93
N LEU A 300 -16.09 29.85 22.74
CA LEU A 300 -16.53 29.15 21.54
C LEU A 300 -15.49 28.10 21.10
N ILE A 301 -14.21 28.47 21.19
CA ILE A 301 -13.09 27.56 20.87
C ILE A 301 -13.11 26.36 21.82
N ALA A 302 -13.29 26.59 23.13
CA ALA A 302 -13.39 25.54 24.13
C ALA A 302 -14.59 24.60 23.91
N ALA A 303 -15.74 25.15 23.50
CA ALA A 303 -16.90 24.33 23.17
C ALA A 303 -16.63 23.42 21.96
N ILE A 304 -16.01 23.95 20.90
CA ILE A 304 -15.66 23.19 19.70
C ILE A 304 -14.57 22.14 20.00
N GLU A 305 -13.56 22.50 20.80
CA GLU A 305 -12.47 21.62 21.20
C GLU A 305 -12.99 20.46 22.05
N ALA A 306 -13.80 20.72 23.08
CA ALA A 306 -14.37 19.70 23.93
C ALA A 306 -15.28 18.73 23.14
N PHE A 307 -16.12 19.27 22.26
CA PHE A 307 -16.96 18.46 21.38
C PHE A 307 -16.12 17.57 20.46
N THR A 308 -15.12 18.15 19.79
CA THR A 308 -14.23 17.42 18.88
C THR A 308 -13.42 16.36 19.63
N GLY A 309 -12.89 16.68 20.81
CA GLY A 309 -12.11 15.77 21.64
C GLY A 309 -12.89 14.54 22.09
N SER A 310 -14.14 14.73 22.53
CA SER A 310 -15.06 13.63 22.86
C SER A 310 -15.26 12.66 21.68
N PHE A 311 -15.42 13.19 20.46
CA PHE A 311 -15.58 12.39 19.26
C PHE A 311 -14.27 11.72 18.83
N SER A 312 -13.14 12.42 18.91
CA SER A 312 -11.82 11.89 18.55
C SER A 312 -11.39 10.73 19.46
N LEU A 313 -11.67 10.79 20.76
CA LEU A 313 -11.42 9.68 21.69
C LEU A 313 -12.27 8.45 21.36
N ALA A 314 -13.57 8.64 21.08
CA ALA A 314 -14.44 7.56 20.65
C ALA A 314 -13.97 6.95 19.32
N LEU A 315 -13.60 7.80 18.36
CA LEU A 315 -13.06 7.37 17.06
C LEU A 315 -11.75 6.59 17.22
N PHE A 316 -10.86 7.01 18.12
CA PHE A 316 -9.62 6.28 18.42
C PHE A 316 -9.93 4.86 18.88
N VAL A 317 -10.85 4.70 19.83
CA VAL A 317 -11.25 3.36 20.34
C VAL A 317 -11.82 2.52 19.20
N VAL A 318 -12.73 3.06 18.38
CA VAL A 318 -13.32 2.31 17.26
C VAL A 318 -12.27 1.85 16.25
N VAL A 319 -11.36 2.75 15.84
CA VAL A 319 -10.32 2.44 14.85
C VAL A 319 -9.29 1.47 15.43
N PHE A 320 -8.94 1.64 16.72
CA PHE A 320 -8.03 0.75 17.41
C PHE A 320 -8.62 -0.66 17.56
N VAL A 321 -9.85 -0.77 18.04
CA VAL A 321 -10.55 -2.06 18.17
C VAL A 321 -10.68 -2.73 16.80
N LYS A 322 -11.10 -1.99 15.77
CA LYS A 322 -11.20 -2.52 14.40
C LYS A 322 -9.86 -3.07 13.90
N LYS A 323 -8.74 -2.42 14.22
CA LYS A 323 -7.39 -2.88 13.85
C LYS A 323 -6.94 -4.13 14.62
N MET A 324 -7.46 -4.37 15.82
CA MET A 324 -7.11 -5.51 16.67
C MET A 324 -8.06 -6.72 16.53
N THR A 325 -9.29 -6.50 16.06
CA THR A 325 -10.38 -7.50 16.07
C THR A 325 -10.82 -7.97 14.69
N ARG A 326 -10.47 -7.23 13.63
CA ARG A 326 -10.14 -7.89 12.37
C ARG A 326 -8.85 -8.59 12.71
#